data_AF-A0A2V5TN50-F1
#
_entry.id   AF-A0A2V5TN50-F1
#
_cell.length_a   1.000
_cell.length_b   1.000
_cell.length_c   1.000
_cell.angle_alpha   90.00
_cell.angle_beta   90.00
_cell.angle_gamma   90.00
#
_symmetry.space_group_name_H-M   'P 1'
#
loop_
_entity.id
_entity.type
_entity.pdbx_description
1 polymer ?
#
loop_
_entity_poly.entity_id
_entity_poly.type
_entity_poly.pdbx_seq_one_letter_code
_entity_poly.pdbx_strand_id
1 'polypeptide(L)'
;MNSYTHPLTNGQAAKLRALLEQLGFEFSPKEYTLFFAQKNKLSVAVYEKGPKVLVQGRGVEEFVQFELEPKILGEAKLGYEEVHSPEMFEPHFGVDESGKGDFFGPLVIAGVYV
;
A
#
# COMPACT_ATOMS: atom_id res chain seq x y z
N MET A 1 -0.78 -0.15 -9.25
CA MET A 1 -0.67 0.62 -7.98
C MET A 1 0.33 1.78 -8.12
N ASN A 2 0.02 3.02 -7.67
CA ASN A 2 0.94 4.18 -7.79
C ASN A 2 1.70 4.54 -6.49
N SER A 3 1.20 4.08 -5.34
CA SER A 3 1.80 4.28 -4.03
C SER A 3 1.36 3.19 -3.06
N TYR A 4 2.22 2.82 -2.12
CA TYR A 4 1.92 1.88 -1.05
C TYR A 4 2.37 2.47 0.29
N THR A 5 1.59 2.25 1.34
CA THR A 5 1.97 2.63 2.70
C THR A 5 1.72 1.53 3.70
N HIS A 6 2.65 1.33 4.63
CA HIS A 6 2.48 0.37 5.71
C HIS A 6 3.16 0.86 6.99
N PRO A 7 2.56 0.69 8.18
CA PRO A 7 3.25 0.93 9.44
C PRO A 7 4.41 -0.07 9.62
N LEU A 8 5.53 0.40 10.14
CA LEU A 8 6.72 -0.39 10.43
C LEU A 8 7.03 -0.31 11.92
N THR A 9 7.67 -1.35 12.44
CA THR A 9 8.40 -1.28 13.70
C THR A 9 9.77 -0.64 13.48
N ASN A 10 10.41 -0.13 14.54
CA ASN A 10 11.78 0.40 14.47
C ASN A 10 12.78 -0.65 13.94
N GLY A 11 12.60 -1.93 14.32
CA GLY A 11 13.43 -3.03 13.81
C GLY A 11 13.25 -3.26 12.31
N GLN A 12 12.01 -3.18 11.81
CA GLN A 12 11.73 -3.27 10.37
C GLN A 12 12.27 -2.07 9.60
N ALA A 13 12.17 -0.86 10.14
CA ALA A 13 12.74 0.34 9.52
C ALA A 13 14.27 0.23 9.38
N ALA A 14 14.96 -0.28 10.40
CA ALA A 14 16.40 -0.52 10.35
C ALA A 14 16.77 -1.59 9.30
N LYS A 15 16.03 -2.70 9.23
CA LYS A 15 16.22 -3.73 8.19
C LYS A 15 15.97 -3.18 6.79
N LEU A 16 14.92 -2.38 6.61
CA LEU A 16 14.57 -1.78 5.33
C LEU A 16 15.67 -0.83 4.85
N ARG A 17 16.25 -0.03 5.75
CA ARG A 17 17.40 0.82 5.41
C ARG A 17 18.58 0.00 4.86
N ALA A 18 18.98 -1.06 5.56
CA ALA A 18 20.07 -1.92 5.12
C ALA A 18 19.78 -2.60 3.77
N LEU A 19 18.54 -3.05 3.56
CA LEU A 19 18.11 -3.62 2.29
C LEU A 19 18.22 -2.60 1.14
N LEU A 20 17.77 -1.37 1.35
CA LEU A 20 17.84 -0.30 0.35
C LEU A 20 19.28 0.06 -0.01
N GLU A 21 20.20 0.04 0.96
CA GLU A 21 21.64 0.20 0.72
C GLU A 21 22.18 -0.95 -0.16
N GLN A 22 21.84 -2.20 0.16
CA GLN A 22 22.24 -3.37 -0.65
C GLN A 22 21.67 -3.33 -2.07
N LEU A 23 20.45 -2.84 -2.23
CA LEU A 23 19.80 -2.67 -3.53
C LEU A 23 20.33 -1.44 -4.30
N GLY A 24 21.24 -0.65 -3.73
CA GLY A 24 21.84 0.51 -4.37
C GLY A 24 20.87 1.67 -4.56
N PHE A 25 19.99 1.91 -3.59
CA PHE A 25 19.21 3.15 -3.54
C PHE A 25 20.08 4.32 -3.07
N GLU A 26 19.85 5.49 -3.65
CA GLU A 26 20.49 6.73 -3.24
C GLU A 26 19.70 7.38 -2.11
N PHE A 27 20.37 7.65 -0.99
CA PHE A 27 19.75 8.30 0.15
C PHE A 27 19.88 9.81 0.06
N SER A 28 18.79 10.52 0.35
CA SER A 28 18.80 11.97 0.42
C SER A 28 18.02 12.46 1.65
N PRO A 29 18.40 13.62 2.22
CA PRO A 29 17.73 14.16 3.39
C PRO A 29 16.34 14.66 3.01
N LYS A 30 15.34 14.34 3.83
CA LYS A 30 13.96 14.83 3.69
C LYS A 30 13.37 15.08 5.08
N GLU A 31 12.68 16.21 5.23
CA GLU A 31 12.10 16.60 6.52
C GLU A 31 11.11 15.55 7.04
N TYR A 32 11.10 15.37 8.36
CA TYR A 32 10.20 14.46 9.08
C TYR A 32 10.34 12.97 8.72
N THR A 33 11.46 12.59 8.07
CA THR A 33 11.77 11.20 7.72
C THR A 33 12.93 10.67 8.54
N LEU A 34 12.86 9.39 8.92
CA LEU A 34 14.01 8.62 9.42
C LEU A 34 15.05 8.44 8.31
N PHE A 35 14.57 8.15 7.10
CA PHE A 35 15.36 8.16 5.87
C PHE A 35 14.45 8.26 4.66
N PHE A 36 15.02 8.77 3.57
CA PHE A 36 14.45 8.74 2.25
C PHE A 36 15.48 8.17 1.28
N ALA A 37 15.06 7.26 0.42
CA ALA A 37 15.90 6.63 -0.58
C ALA A 37 15.17 6.58 -1.92
N GLN A 38 15.92 6.74 -3.02
CA GLN A 38 15.38 6.68 -4.37
C GLN A 38 16.27 5.85 -5.29
N LYS A 39 15.66 5.08 -6.18
CA LYS A 39 16.34 4.39 -7.26
C LYS A 39 15.46 4.44 -8.51
N ASN A 40 16.00 4.92 -9.62
CA ASN A 40 15.24 5.14 -10.86
C ASN A 40 13.98 6.01 -10.59
N LYS A 41 12.80 5.47 -10.93
CA LYS A 41 11.48 6.10 -10.74
C LYS A 41 10.74 5.56 -9.51
N LEU A 42 11.44 4.97 -8.56
CA LEU A 42 10.89 4.42 -7.32
C LEU A 42 11.51 5.14 -6.11
N SER A 43 10.68 5.65 -5.22
CA SER A 43 11.08 6.30 -3.98
C SER A 43 10.50 5.59 -2.76
N VAL A 44 11.28 5.57 -1.68
CA VAL A 44 10.94 4.96 -0.40
C VAL A 44 11.23 5.96 0.70
N ALA A 45 10.20 6.36 1.43
CA ALA A 45 10.30 7.27 2.57
C ALA A 45 9.83 6.55 3.84
N VAL A 46 10.56 6.69 4.95
CA VAL A 46 10.10 6.22 6.26
C VAL A 46 9.96 7.41 7.20
N TYR A 47 8.76 7.66 7.71
CA TYR A 47 8.47 8.81 8.58
C TYR A 47 8.74 8.55 10.06
N GLU A 48 9.06 9.59 10.83
CA GLU A 48 9.45 9.47 12.26
C GLU A 48 8.26 9.26 13.23
N LYS A 49 7.09 9.86 12.96
CA LYS A 49 5.92 9.80 13.85
C LYS A 49 5.13 8.52 13.62
N GLY A 50 5.56 7.46 14.30
CA GLY A 50 5.15 6.09 14.01
C GLY A 50 5.85 5.65 12.72
N PRO A 51 6.87 4.78 12.78
CA PRO A 51 7.62 4.41 11.59
C PRO A 51 6.63 3.93 10.53
N LYS A 52 6.52 4.64 9.42
CA LYS A 52 5.60 4.30 8.34
C LYS A 52 6.35 4.43 7.04
N VAL A 53 6.37 3.35 6.26
CA VAL A 53 6.92 3.39 4.91
C VAL A 53 5.90 3.94 3.94
N LEU A 54 6.37 4.78 3.03
CA LEU A 54 5.68 5.24 1.84
C LEU A 54 6.56 4.89 0.64
N VAL A 55 6.08 3.99 -0.21
CA VAL A 55 6.72 3.61 -1.47
C VAL A 55 5.93 4.26 -2.61
N GLN A 56 6.59 4.99 -3.51
CA GLN A 56 5.93 5.70 -4.61
C GLN A 56 6.68 5.60 -5.94
N GLY A 57 5.94 5.60 -7.04
CA GLY A 57 6.48 5.69 -8.39
C GLY A 57 6.29 4.41 -9.23
N ARG A 58 7.12 4.23 -10.27
CA ARG A 58 7.03 3.04 -11.13
C ARG A 58 7.81 1.89 -10.50
N GLY A 59 7.16 0.72 -10.39
CA GLY A 59 7.73 -0.46 -9.75
C GLY A 59 7.35 -0.63 -8.27
N VAL A 60 6.36 0.14 -7.77
CA VAL A 60 5.86 0.00 -6.39
C VAL A 60 5.39 -1.43 -6.12
N GLU A 61 4.59 -2.00 -7.03
CA GLU A 61 4.00 -3.33 -6.86
C GLU A 61 5.08 -4.41 -6.76
N GLU A 62 6.03 -4.41 -7.70
CA GLU A 62 7.17 -5.33 -7.71
C GLU A 62 8.03 -5.18 -6.44
N PHE A 63 8.36 -3.95 -6.04
CA PHE A 63 9.12 -3.72 -4.82
C PHE A 63 8.37 -4.19 -3.58
N VAL A 64 7.07 -3.95 -3.49
CA VAL A 64 6.28 -4.38 -2.34
C VAL A 64 6.25 -5.91 -2.27
N GLN A 65 5.94 -6.59 -3.37
CA GLN A 65 5.79 -8.04 -3.42
C GLN A 65 7.11 -8.82 -3.24
N PHE A 66 8.22 -8.35 -3.83
CA PHE A 66 9.47 -9.12 -3.86
C PHE A 66 10.51 -8.67 -2.83
N GLU A 67 10.41 -7.43 -2.34
CA GLU A 67 11.39 -6.87 -1.40
C GLU A 67 10.76 -6.57 -0.04
N LEU A 68 9.72 -5.74 0.00
CA LEU A 68 9.17 -5.25 1.27
C LEU A 68 8.44 -6.33 2.06
N GLU A 69 7.49 -7.03 1.44
CA GLU A 69 6.69 -8.06 2.10
C GLU A 69 7.53 -9.25 2.59
N PRO A 70 8.31 -9.93 1.72
CA PRO A 70 9.02 -11.12 2.14
C PRO A 70 10.22 -10.83 3.04
N LYS A 71 10.94 -9.72 2.82
CA LYS A 71 12.21 -9.45 3.55
C LYS A 71 12.04 -8.58 4.78
N ILE A 72 10.99 -7.74 4.83
CA ILE A 72 10.77 -6.78 5.93
C ILE A 72 9.52 -7.10 6.75
N LEU A 73 8.36 -7.24 6.10
CA LEU A 73 7.09 -7.44 6.81
C LEU A 73 6.93 -8.88 7.31
N GLY A 74 7.44 -9.86 6.55
CA GLY A 74 7.28 -11.29 6.85
C GLY A 74 5.84 -11.78 6.65
N GLU A 75 4.99 -10.96 6.04
CA GLU A 75 3.59 -11.23 5.72
C GLU A 75 3.37 -10.82 4.25
N ALA A 76 2.84 -11.71 3.43
CA ALA A 76 2.44 -11.40 2.05
C ALA A 76 0.97 -10.94 2.06
N LYS A 77 0.73 -9.63 2.03
CA LYS A 77 -0.63 -9.04 2.10
C LYS A 77 -1.09 -8.50 0.74
N LEU A 78 -0.18 -8.11 -0.15
CA LEU A 78 -0.48 -7.49 -1.44
C LEU A 78 -0.63 -8.56 -2.54
N GLY A 79 -1.87 -8.85 -2.93
CA GLY A 79 -2.21 -9.87 -3.93
C GLY A 79 -2.66 -11.22 -3.35
N TYR A 80 -2.80 -11.31 -2.02
CA TYR A 80 -3.38 -12.46 -1.31
C TYR A 80 -4.75 -12.12 -0.69
N GLU A 81 -5.50 -11.19 -1.27
CA GLU A 81 -6.85 -10.84 -0.77
C GLU A 81 -7.78 -12.06 -0.79
N GLU A 82 -7.65 -12.95 -1.78
CA GLU A 82 -8.39 -14.23 -1.84
C GLU A 82 -8.07 -15.19 -0.68
N VAL A 83 -6.87 -15.13 -0.10
CA VAL A 83 -6.43 -16.07 0.95
C VAL A 83 -6.67 -15.51 2.36
N HIS A 84 -6.58 -14.19 2.52
CA HIS A 84 -6.67 -13.53 3.83
C HIS A 84 -8.02 -12.86 4.11
N SER A 85 -8.90 -12.74 3.12
CA SER A 85 -10.28 -12.28 3.29
C SER A 85 -11.22 -13.09 2.41
N PRO A 86 -11.32 -14.42 2.63
CA PRO A 86 -12.18 -15.30 1.82
C PRO A 86 -13.64 -14.83 1.81
N GLU A 87 -14.08 -14.15 2.87
CA GLU A 87 -15.42 -13.57 3.05
C GLU A 87 -15.77 -12.49 2.02
N MET A 88 -14.78 -11.77 1.45
CA MET A 88 -15.02 -10.80 0.37
C MET A 88 -15.28 -11.46 -0.99
N PHE A 89 -14.98 -12.75 -1.12
CA PHE A 89 -15.16 -13.54 -2.33
C PHE A 89 -16.25 -14.61 -2.17
N GLU A 90 -16.83 -14.74 -0.98
CA GLU A 90 -18.08 -15.47 -0.83
C GLU A 90 -19.21 -14.72 -1.54
N PRO A 91 -20.20 -15.44 -2.10
CA PRO A 91 -21.33 -14.80 -2.74
C PRO A 91 -22.02 -13.81 -1.79
N HIS A 92 -22.08 -12.54 -2.17
CA HIS A 92 -22.49 -11.46 -1.28
C HIS A 92 -23.44 -10.48 -1.94
N PHE A 93 -24.22 -9.81 -1.10
CA PHE A 93 -25.25 -8.87 -1.54
C PHE A 93 -24.69 -7.45 -1.51
N GLY A 94 -24.39 -6.89 -2.69
CA GLY A 94 -23.98 -5.51 -2.86
C GLY A 94 -25.18 -4.59 -3.06
N VAL A 95 -25.20 -3.42 -2.41
CA VAL A 95 -26.26 -2.42 -2.57
C VAL A 95 -25.65 -1.07 -2.95
N ASP A 96 -26.26 -0.39 -3.93
CA ASP A 96 -25.84 0.94 -4.35
C ASP A 96 -27.05 1.83 -4.71
N GLU A 97 -26.86 3.15 -4.71
CA GLU A 97 -27.89 4.15 -4.95
C GLU A 97 -27.52 5.14 -6.06
N SER A 98 -28.48 5.47 -6.93
CA SER A 98 -28.33 6.43 -8.03
C SER A 98 -29.44 7.48 -7.99
N GLY A 99 -29.11 8.72 -8.36
CA GLY A 99 -30.07 9.83 -8.44
C GLY A 99 -30.07 10.78 -7.24
N LYS A 100 -29.18 10.59 -6.25
CA LYS A 100 -29.09 11.46 -5.06
C LYS A 100 -28.75 12.92 -5.39
N GLY A 101 -27.98 13.14 -6.46
CA GLY A 101 -27.55 14.47 -6.91
C GLY A 101 -28.42 15.09 -7.99
N ASP A 102 -29.45 14.37 -8.45
CA ASP A 102 -30.27 14.82 -9.57
C ASP A 102 -31.38 15.76 -9.09
N PHE A 103 -31.52 16.90 -9.76
CA PHE A 103 -32.57 17.88 -9.45
C PHE A 103 -33.97 17.37 -9.82
N PHE A 104 -34.05 16.52 -10.85
CA PHE A 104 -35.28 15.83 -11.26
C PHE A 104 -34.98 14.35 -11.47
N GLY A 105 -35.94 13.51 -11.08
CA GLY A 105 -35.83 12.05 -11.17
C GLY A 105 -35.94 11.38 -9.80
N PRO A 106 -36.23 10.08 -9.73
CA PRO A 106 -36.30 9.35 -8.47
C PRO A 106 -34.90 8.98 -7.97
N LEU A 107 -34.76 8.87 -6.64
CA LEU A 107 -33.65 8.12 -6.04
C LEU A 107 -33.94 6.63 -6.22
N VAL A 108 -33.01 5.92 -6.86
CA VAL A 108 -33.11 4.48 -7.11
C VAL A 108 -32.04 3.77 -6.28
N ILE A 109 -32.44 2.71 -5.58
CA ILE A 109 -31.53 1.84 -4.83
C ILE A 109 -31.63 0.44 -5.44
N ALA A 110 -30.50 -0.17 -5.74
CA ALA A 110 -30.43 -1.52 -6.29
C ALA A 110 -29.54 -2.42 -5.43
N GLY A 111 -29.99 -3.65 -5.22
CA GLY A 111 -29.22 -4.70 -4.57
C GLY A 111 -28.99 -5.85 -5.53
N VAL A 112 -27.75 -6.34 -5.61
CA VAL A 112 -27.35 -7.45 -6.48
C VAL A 112 -26.62 -8.50 -5.64
N TYR A 113 -27.02 -9.75 -5.81
CA TYR A 113 -26.30 -10.90 -5.27
C TYR A 113 -25.37 -11.46 -6.33
N VAL A 114 -24.08 -11.58 -6.02
CA VAL A 114 -23.05 -12.13 -6.91
C VAL A 114 -22.24 -13.15 -6.14
#